data_AF-A0A1I4UMC0-F1
#
_entry.id   AF-A0A1I4UMC0-F1
#
_cell.length_a   1.000
_cell.length_b   1.000
_cell.length_c   1.000
_cell.angle_alpha   90.00
_cell.angle_beta   90.00
_cell.angle_gamma   90.00
#
_symmetry.space_group_name_H-M   'P 1'
#
loop_
_entity.id
_entity.type
_entity.pdbx_description
1 polymer ?
#
loop_
_entity_poly.entity_id
_entity_poly.type
_entity_poly.pdbx_seq_one_letter_code
_entity_poly.pdbx_strand_id
1 'polypeptide(L)'
;MNKYIVKLLLFSTILLLFIGCSKHISPNSSNLHMINSSSQQIIVSVEGIGNNEGEAIYNGELKMIKTLLFQGIPDTNYSLPLINESEENVMNNNPFYFERFYTDKYKNFIVSNQVLSNTKSKGVHVLRMEIVVNTSALRRDLEQNNVIRKFGL
;
A
#
# COMPACT_ATOMS: atom_id res chain seq x y z
N MET A 1 36.91 42.45 -7.07
CA MET A 1 35.80 41.56 -6.69
C MET A 1 35.67 41.57 -5.17
N ASN A 2 34.52 41.98 -4.63
CA ASN A 2 34.38 42.34 -3.21
C ASN A 2 34.48 41.08 -2.31
N LYS A 3 35.34 41.10 -1.28
CA LYS A 3 35.59 39.94 -0.39
C LYS A 3 34.30 39.43 0.29
N TYR A 4 33.30 40.30 0.41
CA TYR A 4 31.97 39.98 0.93
C TYR A 4 31.10 39.20 -0.06
N ILE A 5 31.22 39.44 -1.37
CA ILE A 5 30.47 38.73 -2.41
C ILE A 5 30.96 37.28 -2.54
N VAL A 6 32.27 37.05 -2.39
CA VAL A 6 32.86 35.70 -2.42
C VAL A 6 32.43 34.89 -1.19
N LYS A 7 32.33 35.51 -0.01
CA LYS A 7 31.82 34.85 1.21
C LYS A 7 30.32 34.54 1.14
N LEU A 8 29.51 35.41 0.54
CA LEU A 8 28.08 35.19 0.35
C LEU A 8 27.80 34.02 -0.62
N LEU A 9 28.60 33.91 -1.69
CA LEU A 9 28.51 32.80 -2.65
C LEU A 9 28.95 31.46 -2.04
N LEU A 10 29.97 31.45 -1.17
CA LEU A 10 30.42 30.26 -0.44
C LEU A 10 29.42 29.78 0.63
N PHE A 11 28.62 30.68 1.19
CA PHE A 11 27.59 30.33 2.18
C PHE A 11 26.33 29.74 1.51
N SER A 12 25.99 30.21 0.31
CA SER A 12 24.85 29.71 -0.48
C SER A 12 25.04 28.28 -0.99
N THR A 13 26.27 27.88 -1.33
CA THR A 13 26.57 26.54 -1.86
C THR A 13 26.55 25.44 -0.80
N ILE A 14 26.71 25.75 0.48
CA ILE A 14 26.66 24.77 1.58
C ILE A 14 25.22 24.41 1.98
N LEU A 15 24.24 25.26 1.69
CA LEU A 15 22.84 25.05 2.12
C LEU A 15 22.05 24.09 1.21
N LEU A 16 22.56 23.77 0.01
CA LEU A 16 21.85 22.91 -0.97
C LEU A 16 22.11 21.40 -0.80
N LEU A 17 22.87 20.97 0.21
CA LEU A 17 23.25 19.56 0.41
C LEU A 17 22.28 18.75 1.30
N PHE A 18 21.16 19.33 1.74
CA PHE A 18 20.17 18.63 2.58
C PHE A 18 18.89 18.21 1.84
N ILE A 19 18.94 18.05 0.52
CA ILE A 19 17.85 17.38 -0.20
C ILE A 19 17.96 15.88 0.12
N GLY A 20 17.27 15.50 1.19
CA GLY A 20 17.21 14.15 1.71
C GLY A 20 16.74 13.18 0.64
N CYS A 21 17.52 12.11 0.47
CA CYS A 21 17.13 10.96 -0.31
C CYS A 21 16.06 10.20 0.51
N SER A 22 14.77 10.42 0.24
CA SER A 22 13.75 9.51 0.75
C SER A 22 13.95 8.18 0.02
N LYS A 23 14.35 7.15 0.75
CA LYS A 23 14.39 5.79 0.18
C LYS A 23 12.96 5.41 -0.16
N HIS A 24 12.62 5.42 -1.44
CA HIS A 24 11.40 4.83 -1.93
C HIS A 24 11.55 3.31 -1.80
N ILE A 25 11.05 2.75 -0.69
CA ILE A 25 10.94 1.29 -0.54
C ILE A 25 9.87 0.86 -1.53
N SER A 26 10.30 0.31 -2.67
CA SER A 26 9.39 -0.29 -3.65
C SER A 26 8.91 -1.63 -3.09
N PRO A 27 7.61 -1.82 -2.81
CA PRO A 27 7.08 -3.03 -2.19
C PRO A 27 6.80 -4.09 -3.28
N ASN A 28 7.82 -4.51 -4.04
CA ASN A 28 7.62 -5.39 -5.20
C ASN A 28 8.14 -6.84 -5.05
N SER A 29 8.27 -7.35 -3.82
CA SER A 29 8.36 -8.80 -3.59
C SER A 29 7.11 -9.29 -2.86
N SER A 30 6.28 -10.07 -3.56
CA SER A 30 5.05 -10.67 -3.06
C SER A 30 5.34 -11.81 -2.08
N ASN A 31 5.86 -11.49 -0.89
CA ASN A 31 5.85 -12.38 0.27
C ASN A 31 4.43 -12.44 0.86
N LEU A 32 3.45 -12.85 0.04
CA LEU A 32 2.07 -13.08 0.43
C LEU A 32 1.83 -14.59 0.44
N HIS A 33 1.41 -15.12 1.57
CA HIS A 33 1.05 -16.52 1.70
C HIS A 33 -0.40 -16.62 2.15
N MET A 34 -1.26 -17.20 1.31
CA MET A 34 -2.66 -17.43 1.69
C MET A 34 -2.71 -18.40 2.87
N ILE A 35 -3.56 -18.08 3.85
CA ILE A 35 -3.87 -18.98 4.96
C ILE A 35 -5.24 -19.60 4.72
N ASN A 36 -6.23 -18.80 4.29
CA ASN A 36 -7.58 -19.28 3.96
C ASN A 36 -8.28 -18.30 2.99
N SER A 37 -9.22 -18.80 2.19
CA SER A 37 -10.10 -17.96 1.37
C SER A 37 -11.53 -18.50 1.35
N SER A 38 -12.49 -17.58 1.45
CA SER A 38 -13.91 -17.83 1.22
C SER A 38 -14.43 -16.87 0.13
N SER A 39 -15.71 -16.92 -0.20
CA SER A 39 -16.32 -15.97 -1.15
C SER A 39 -16.49 -14.54 -0.59
N GLN A 40 -16.39 -14.37 0.73
CA GLN A 40 -16.67 -13.09 1.41
C GLN A 40 -15.45 -12.45 2.05
N GLN A 41 -14.47 -13.27 2.43
CA GLN A 41 -13.28 -12.86 3.14
C GLN A 41 -12.07 -13.65 2.68
N ILE A 42 -10.89 -13.03 2.77
CA ILE A 42 -9.61 -13.68 2.57
C ILE A 42 -8.69 -13.42 3.76
N ILE A 43 -7.90 -14.44 4.12
CA ILE A 43 -6.93 -14.41 5.20
C ILE A 43 -5.55 -14.65 4.60
N VAL A 44 -4.65 -13.66 4.74
CA VAL A 44 -3.34 -13.68 4.10
C VAL A 44 -2.25 -13.29 5.08
N SER A 45 -1.17 -14.07 5.11
CA SER A 45 0.09 -13.65 5.72
C SER A 45 0.82 -12.70 4.78
N VAL A 46 1.09 -11.49 5.25
CA VAL A 46 1.85 -10.46 4.53
C VAL A 46 3.03 -9.98 5.37
N GLU A 47 4.09 -9.57 4.67
CA GLU A 47 5.20 -8.83 5.27
C GLU A 47 5.04 -7.33 5.03
N GLY A 48 4.99 -6.57 6.12
CA GLY A 48 5.00 -5.12 6.16
C GLY A 48 6.33 -4.57 6.65
N ILE A 49 6.80 -3.48 6.05
CA ILE A 49 8.11 -2.87 6.34
C ILE A 49 7.91 -1.39 6.66
N GLY A 50 8.52 -0.87 7.74
CA GLY A 50 8.40 0.54 8.12
C GLY A 50 9.45 1.00 9.12
N ASN A 51 9.59 2.31 9.32
CA ASN A 51 10.54 2.88 10.30
C ASN A 51 10.09 2.64 11.75
N ASN A 52 8.80 2.38 11.95
CA ASN A 52 8.19 1.96 13.20
C ASN A 52 7.11 0.90 12.92
N GLU A 53 6.57 0.32 13.99
CA GLU A 53 5.56 -0.74 13.92
C GLU A 53 4.28 -0.29 13.19
N GLY A 54 3.77 0.90 13.49
CA GLY A 54 2.57 1.44 12.86
C GLY A 54 2.72 1.65 11.36
N GLU A 55 3.88 2.15 10.92
CA GLU A 55 4.20 2.28 9.50
C GLU A 55 4.32 0.91 8.82
N ALA A 56 4.90 -0.09 9.49
CA ALA A 56 4.98 -1.44 8.95
C ALA A 56 3.61 -2.10 8.81
N ILE A 57 2.71 -1.91 9.78
CA ILE A 57 1.30 -2.34 9.70
C ILE A 57 0.61 -1.67 8.51
N TYR A 58 0.67 -0.34 8.43
CA TYR A 58 0.07 0.42 7.33
C TYR A 58 0.56 -0.06 5.95
N ASN A 59 1.87 -0.28 5.79
CA ASN A 59 2.44 -0.74 4.53
C ASN A 59 2.04 -2.20 4.22
N GLY A 60 1.89 -3.06 5.23
CA GLY A 60 1.38 -4.42 5.06
C GLY A 60 -0.08 -4.44 4.59
N GLU A 61 -0.93 -3.62 5.21
CA GLU A 61 -2.35 -3.48 4.83
C GLU A 61 -2.49 -2.95 3.39
N LEU A 62 -1.77 -1.87 3.05
CA LEU A 62 -1.79 -1.32 1.70
C LEU A 62 -1.30 -2.32 0.65
N LYS A 63 -0.24 -3.08 0.95
CA LYS A 63 0.26 -4.11 0.06
C LYS A 63 -0.82 -5.16 -0.21
N MET A 64 -1.48 -5.65 0.83
CA MET A 64 -2.55 -6.62 0.70
C MET A 64 -3.73 -6.08 -0.13
N ILE A 65 -4.17 -4.85 0.15
CA ILE A 65 -5.25 -4.20 -0.60
C ILE A 65 -4.87 -4.01 -2.07
N LYS A 66 -3.67 -3.49 -2.37
CA LYS A 66 -3.20 -3.31 -3.75
C LYS A 66 -3.09 -4.63 -4.50
N THR A 67 -2.64 -5.69 -3.85
CA THR A 67 -2.60 -7.02 -4.47
C THR A 67 -4.00 -7.47 -4.85
N LEU A 68 -5.00 -7.36 -3.96
CA LEU A 68 -6.39 -7.69 -4.31
C LEU A 68 -6.94 -6.83 -5.45
N LEU A 69 -6.63 -5.53 -5.46
CA LEU A 69 -7.14 -4.62 -6.47
C LEU A 69 -6.53 -4.86 -7.85
N PHE A 70 -5.22 -5.09 -7.94
CA PHE A 70 -4.46 -4.96 -9.21
C PHE A 70 -3.64 -6.18 -9.63
N GLN A 71 -3.44 -7.16 -8.76
CA GLN A 71 -2.58 -8.30 -9.05
C GLN A 71 -3.31 -9.64 -8.96
N GLY A 72 -4.26 -9.77 -8.04
CA GLY A 72 -4.81 -11.06 -7.64
C GLY A 72 -3.85 -11.86 -6.76
N ILE A 73 -4.32 -12.98 -6.24
CA ILE A 73 -3.57 -13.89 -5.35
C ILE A 73 -3.68 -15.31 -5.94
N PRO A 74 -2.58 -15.87 -6.46
CA PRO A 74 -2.57 -17.20 -7.07
C PRO A 74 -3.19 -18.27 -6.17
N ASP A 75 -3.81 -19.28 -6.79
CA ASP A 75 -4.42 -20.44 -6.12
C ASP A 75 -5.53 -20.08 -5.11
N THR A 76 -6.25 -18.97 -5.36
CA THR A 76 -7.38 -18.52 -4.53
C THR A 76 -8.61 -18.15 -5.37
N ASN A 77 -9.77 -17.95 -4.72
CA ASN A 77 -10.95 -17.36 -5.36
C ASN A 77 -10.77 -15.89 -5.81
N TYR A 78 -9.61 -15.30 -5.51
CA TYR A 78 -9.19 -13.97 -5.91
C TYR A 78 -7.91 -14.04 -6.75
N SER A 79 -7.74 -15.10 -7.54
CA SER A 79 -6.60 -15.27 -8.46
C SER A 79 -6.50 -14.18 -9.52
N LEU A 80 -7.63 -13.54 -9.85
CA LEU A 80 -7.70 -12.38 -10.72
C LEU A 80 -7.88 -11.11 -9.88
N PRO A 81 -7.32 -9.97 -10.33
CA PRO A 81 -7.54 -8.69 -9.68
C PRO A 81 -9.02 -8.31 -9.67
N LEU A 82 -9.42 -7.53 -8.67
CA LEU A 82 -10.76 -6.94 -8.64
C LEU A 82 -10.96 -5.90 -9.75
N ILE A 83 -9.88 -5.24 -10.18
CA ILE A 83 -9.88 -4.24 -11.24
C ILE A 83 -9.14 -4.82 -12.45
N ASN A 84 -9.87 -4.97 -13.57
CA ASN A 84 -9.33 -5.52 -14.83
C ASN A 84 -8.71 -4.44 -15.75
N GLU A 85 -8.37 -3.29 -15.19
CA GLU A 85 -7.70 -2.16 -15.86
C GLU A 85 -6.37 -1.87 -15.15
N SER A 86 -5.44 -1.19 -15.83
CA SER A 86 -4.16 -0.85 -15.20
C SER A 86 -4.37 0.10 -14.01
N GLU A 87 -3.52 -0.04 -12.98
CA GLU A 87 -3.54 0.83 -11.79
C GLU A 87 -3.48 2.31 -12.20
N GLU A 88 -2.59 2.66 -13.13
CA GLU A 88 -2.46 4.02 -13.66
C GLU A 88 -3.77 4.53 -14.28
N ASN A 89 -4.38 3.77 -15.21
CA ASN A 89 -5.58 4.23 -15.90
C ASN A 89 -6.75 4.40 -14.93
N VAL A 90 -7.01 3.41 -14.07
CA VAL A 90 -8.15 3.48 -13.16
C VAL A 90 -7.98 4.59 -12.12
N MET A 91 -6.76 4.83 -11.65
CA MET A 91 -6.47 5.89 -10.69
C MET A 91 -6.60 7.27 -11.33
N ASN A 92 -6.11 7.44 -12.56
CA ASN A 92 -6.26 8.69 -13.31
C ASN A 92 -7.73 8.99 -13.66
N ASN A 93 -8.53 7.96 -13.92
CA ASN A 93 -9.95 8.12 -14.22
C ASN A 93 -10.81 8.33 -12.96
N ASN A 94 -10.32 7.94 -11.77
CA ASN A 94 -11.06 8.03 -10.50
C ASN A 94 -10.22 8.67 -9.36
N PRO A 95 -9.64 9.87 -9.57
CA PRO A 95 -8.63 10.42 -8.65
C PRO A 95 -9.20 10.68 -7.26
N PHE A 96 -10.38 11.30 -7.17
CA PHE A 96 -11.04 11.60 -5.89
C PHE A 96 -11.41 10.35 -5.09
N TYR A 97 -11.79 9.28 -5.80
CA TYR A 97 -12.10 8.01 -5.14
C TYR A 97 -10.83 7.43 -4.52
N PHE A 98 -9.74 7.31 -5.29
CA PHE A 98 -8.52 6.68 -4.80
C PHE A 98 -7.75 7.52 -3.78
N GLU A 99 -7.82 8.85 -3.86
CA GLU A 99 -7.32 9.75 -2.82
C GLU A 99 -7.97 9.41 -1.48
N ARG A 100 -9.30 9.47 -1.40
CA ARG A 100 -10.05 9.10 -0.19
C ARG A 100 -9.81 7.63 0.19
N PHE A 101 -9.76 6.75 -0.80
CA PHE A 101 -9.64 5.32 -0.57
C PHE A 101 -8.37 4.98 0.21
N TYR A 102 -7.22 5.52 -0.20
CA TYR A 102 -5.94 5.24 0.42
C TYR A 102 -5.66 6.09 1.67
N THR A 103 -6.31 7.24 1.85
CA THR A 103 -6.19 8.03 3.07
C THR A 103 -6.78 7.31 4.29
N ASP A 104 -8.01 6.80 4.18
CA ASP A 104 -8.71 6.20 5.33
C ASP A 104 -9.65 5.05 4.97
N LYS A 105 -10.35 5.14 3.82
CA LYS A 105 -11.48 4.27 3.51
C LYS A 105 -11.10 2.79 3.43
N TYR A 106 -9.90 2.46 2.94
CA TYR A 106 -9.47 1.06 2.79
C TYR A 106 -9.52 0.30 4.12
N LYS A 107 -9.33 0.98 5.25
CA LYS A 107 -9.35 0.40 6.59
C LYS A 107 -10.71 -0.20 6.93
N ASN A 108 -11.80 0.29 6.33
CA ASN A 108 -13.14 -0.25 6.53
C ASN A 108 -13.29 -1.69 6.00
N PHE A 109 -12.36 -2.14 5.14
CA PHE A 109 -12.36 -3.49 4.59
C PHE A 109 -11.38 -4.42 5.31
N ILE A 110 -10.53 -3.89 6.20
CA ILE A 110 -9.67 -4.69 7.07
C ILE A 110 -10.50 -5.13 8.27
N VAL A 111 -10.78 -6.43 8.38
CA VAL A 111 -11.53 -7.02 9.50
C VAL A 111 -10.61 -7.15 10.72
N SER A 112 -9.38 -7.61 10.49
CA SER A 112 -8.35 -7.69 11.52
C SER A 112 -6.96 -7.68 10.90
N ASN A 113 -5.99 -7.16 11.65
CA ASN A 113 -4.58 -7.39 11.44
C ASN A 113 -4.00 -8.02 12.72
N GLN A 114 -3.27 -9.12 12.60
CA GLN A 114 -2.60 -9.76 13.72
C GLN A 114 -1.11 -9.85 13.42
N VAL A 115 -0.28 -9.19 14.23
CA VAL A 115 1.17 -9.28 14.12
C VAL A 115 1.62 -10.66 14.63
N LEU A 116 2.22 -11.45 13.74
CA LEU A 116 2.77 -12.78 14.03
C LEU A 116 4.22 -12.69 14.51
N SER A 117 4.98 -11.76 13.94
CA SER A 117 6.36 -11.49 14.37
C SER A 117 6.77 -10.06 14.01
N ASN A 118 7.57 -9.44 14.87
CA ASN A 118 8.17 -8.13 14.64
C ASN A 118 9.69 -8.27 14.76
N THR A 119 10.39 -8.08 13.66
CA THR A 119 11.86 -8.10 13.64
C THR A 119 12.38 -6.73 13.27
N LYS A 120 13.53 -6.34 13.83
CA LYS A 120 14.20 -5.10 13.47
C LYS A 120 15.49 -5.44 12.75
N SER A 121 15.61 -5.00 11.50
CA SER A 121 16.81 -5.19 10.68
C SER A 121 17.27 -3.85 10.13
N LYS A 122 18.54 -3.51 10.37
CA LYS A 122 19.17 -2.27 9.89
C LYS A 122 18.35 -0.99 10.20
N GLY A 123 17.73 -0.96 11.39
CA GLY A 123 16.92 0.18 11.85
C GLY A 123 15.47 0.18 11.35
N VAL A 124 15.07 -0.77 10.52
CA VAL A 124 13.73 -0.89 9.94
C VAL A 124 12.97 -2.04 10.62
N HIS A 125 11.68 -1.83 10.89
CA HIS A 125 10.77 -2.86 11.37
C HIS A 125 10.26 -3.69 10.19
N VAL A 126 10.36 -5.01 10.30
CA VAL A 126 9.83 -6.00 9.37
C VAL A 126 8.85 -6.86 10.15
N LEU A 127 7.57 -6.69 9.86
CA LEU A 127 6.48 -7.40 10.51
C LEU A 127 5.92 -8.46 9.57
N ARG A 128 5.77 -9.68 10.08
CA ARG A 128 4.88 -10.67 9.47
C ARG A 128 3.54 -10.58 10.18
N MET A 129 2.47 -10.46 9.41
CA MET A 129 1.13 -10.31 9.94
C MET A 129 0.13 -11.13 9.14
N GLU A 130 -0.90 -11.58 9.82
CA GLU A 130 -2.09 -12.14 9.22
C GLU A 130 -3.13 -11.03 9.08
N ILE A 131 -3.61 -10.80 7.86
CA ILE A 131 -4.64 -9.80 7.56
C ILE A 131 -5.88 -10.51 7.06
N VAL A 132 -7.02 -10.17 7.66
CA VAL A 132 -8.35 -10.59 7.22
C VAL A 132 -8.99 -9.42 6.50
N VAL A 133 -9.37 -9.62 5.23
CA VAL A 133 -10.02 -8.59 4.41
C VAL A 133 -11.44 -9.03 4.06
N ASN A 134 -12.42 -8.14 4.25
CA ASN A 134 -13.78 -8.30 3.75
C ASN A 134 -13.84 -7.92 2.26
N THR A 135 -13.53 -8.89 1.42
CA THR A 135 -13.47 -8.76 -0.04
C THR A 135 -14.84 -8.50 -0.66
N SER A 136 -15.93 -8.99 -0.05
CA SER A 136 -17.28 -8.72 -0.53
C SER A 136 -17.66 -7.24 -0.37
N ALA A 137 -17.34 -6.65 0.79
CA ALA A 137 -17.56 -5.22 1.05
C ALA A 137 -16.66 -4.35 0.15
N LEU A 138 -15.39 -4.74 -0.04
CA LEU A 138 -14.46 -4.05 -0.93
C LEU A 138 -14.98 -4.01 -2.37
N ARG A 139 -15.40 -5.17 -2.91
CA ARG A 139 -15.97 -5.25 -4.26
C ARG A 139 -17.21 -4.38 -4.39
N ARG A 140 -18.14 -4.46 -3.43
CA ARG A 140 -19.38 -3.66 -3.45
C ARG A 140 -19.08 -2.16 -3.42
N ASP A 141 -18.07 -1.72 -2.67
CA ASP A 141 -17.68 -0.31 -2.65
C ASP A 141 -17.16 0.15 -4.01
N LEU A 142 -16.30 -0.64 -4.66
CA LEU A 142 -15.81 -0.35 -6.02
C LEU A 142 -16.96 -0.25 -7.03
N GLU A 143 -17.93 -1.16 -6.95
CA GLU A 143 -19.13 -1.17 -7.80
C GLU A 143 -20.04 0.04 -7.56
N GLN A 144 -20.26 0.41 -6.28
CA GLN A 144 -21.11 1.54 -5.91
C GLN A 144 -20.51 2.88 -6.33
N ASN A 145 -19.17 2.96 -6.38
CA ASN A 145 -18.44 4.14 -6.82
C ASN A 145 -18.10 4.12 -8.32
N ASN A 146 -18.65 3.18 -9.09
CA ASN A 146 -18.43 3.03 -10.54
C ASN A 146 -16.95 2.83 -10.95
N VAL A 147 -16.13 2.33 -10.03
CA VAL A 147 -14.72 1.99 -10.31
C VAL A 147 -14.63 0.69 -11.11
N ILE A 148 -15.54 -0.25 -10.83
CA ILE A 148 -15.71 -1.48 -11.59
C ILE A 148 -17.18 -1.67 -11.96
N ARG A 149 -17.44 -2.47 -13.00
CA ARG A 149 -18.80 -2.83 -13.40
C ARG A 149 -19.41 -3.81 -12.39
N LYS A 150 -20.71 -3.68 -12.15
CA LYS A 150 -21.51 -4.67 -11.42
C LYS A 150 -21.62 -5.94 -12.24
N PHE A 151 -21.36 -7.08 -11.62
CA PHE A 151 -21.63 -8.39 -12.23
C PHE A 151 -22.96 -8.93 -11.69
N GLY A 152 -23.94 -9.11 -12.59
CA GLY A 152 -25.29 -9.57 -12.25
C GLY A 152 -26.27 -8.42 -11.97
N LEU A 153 -27.46 -8.53 -12.57
CA LEU A 153 -28.69 -7.82 -12.17
C LEU A 153 -29.49 -8.73 -11.23
#